data_AF-A0AAV5SNY5-F1
#
_entry.id   AF-A0AAV5SNY5-F1
#
_cell.length_a   1.000
_cell.length_b   1.000
_cell.length_c   1.000
_cell.angle_alpha   90.00
_cell.angle_beta   90.00
_cell.angle_gamma   90.00
#
_symmetry.space_group_name_H-M   'P 1'
#
loop_
_entity.id
_entity.type
_entity.pdbx_description
1 polymer ?
#
loop_
_entity_poly.entity_id
_entity_poly.type
_entity_poly.pdbx_seq_one_letter_code
_entity_poly.pdbx_strand_id
1 'polypeptide(L)'
;IVLCSCPQGFDLVRNGECRGKYESIISFDNETAMVAVDKCKEINGYPVIIHDAEDYKYWMYLNKGGSQYATVLGLVCDTNSKKWIWADGSAVDFKPPQDQDYMGYNIQLDDECTLGCSFVMYGAGLGFWLKYCTTPRNYGYDVYCQTQLQQPVAGGCAEFENDVEDGACYEVYDAAAANWQEAQATCHKFGAELASIHSFKENNFVRRLALSKGANNGVFLGATVPGKGRNYEWTDGSNWDYDNFYPGFPNTKFGECIAMDTSSPTGQWMNINCTAKLSVACTRKQGFVAQPTCTDKTWKEGETITSPGFPFTANTPCDYVLTVPQGKKVSVEIDLEANSCCDNLILYDGPTVTGWGVDSNWISKLTGQLRNATYATSSSNSMRVSWQPNGGVNVRGFQMTFRAV
;
A
#
# COMPACT_ATOMS: atom_id res chain seq x y z
N ILE A 1 9.65 6.77 13.18
CA ILE A 1 8.17 6.73 13.15
C ILE A 1 7.79 6.00 11.86
N VAL A 2 6.94 4.96 11.92
CA VAL A 2 6.36 4.35 10.71
C VAL A 2 5.17 5.22 10.32
N LEU A 3 5.23 5.87 9.15
CA LEU A 3 4.18 6.76 8.68
C LEU A 3 3.20 5.98 7.79
N CYS A 4 1.99 5.74 8.30
CA CYS A 4 0.90 5.10 7.54
C CYS A 4 0.05 6.09 6.73
N SER A 5 0.39 7.38 6.78
CA SER A 5 -0.21 8.48 6.03
C SER A 5 0.77 9.65 6.02
N CYS A 6 0.64 10.55 5.02
CA CYS A 6 1.52 11.71 4.99
C CYS A 6 1.34 12.59 6.22
N PRO A 7 2.41 13.24 6.72
CA PRO A 7 2.28 14.24 7.76
C PRO A 7 1.29 15.34 7.36
N GLN A 8 0.68 15.99 8.34
CA GLN A 8 -0.27 17.06 8.07
C GLN A 8 0.41 18.18 7.25
N GLY A 9 -0.21 18.57 6.13
CA GLY A 9 0.34 19.58 5.22
C GLY A 9 1.37 19.06 4.21
N PHE A 10 1.56 17.74 4.12
CA PHE A 10 2.37 17.10 3.09
C PHE A 10 1.47 16.50 2.02
N ASP A 11 1.90 16.62 0.77
CA ASP A 11 1.26 15.99 -0.38
C ASP A 11 1.87 14.60 -0.61
N LEU A 12 1.01 13.62 -0.89
CA LEU A 12 1.43 12.30 -1.36
C LEU A 12 1.76 12.39 -2.85
N VAL A 13 3.04 12.27 -3.20
CA VAL A 13 3.56 12.27 -4.57
C VAL A 13 3.95 10.85 -5.01
N ARG A 14 4.55 10.68 -6.20
CA ARG A 14 4.85 9.37 -6.83
C ARG A 14 5.59 8.39 -5.88
N ASN A 15 5.35 7.09 -6.07
CA ASN A 15 5.98 5.98 -5.34
C ASN A 15 5.80 6.00 -3.80
N GLY A 16 4.74 6.61 -3.27
CA GLY A 16 4.49 6.65 -1.83
C GLY A 16 5.36 7.65 -1.07
N GLU A 17 6.01 8.58 -1.76
CA GLU A 17 6.78 9.65 -1.12
C GLU A 17 5.85 10.80 -0.70
N CYS A 18 6.00 11.30 0.51
CA CYS A 18 5.31 12.49 1.00
C CYS A 18 6.25 13.68 0.93
N ARG A 19 5.80 14.79 0.35
CA ARG A 19 6.57 16.04 0.26
C ARG A 19 5.75 17.21 0.79
N GLY A 20 6.35 18.05 1.63
CA GLY A 20 5.62 19.18 2.18
C GLY A 20 6.49 20.13 2.99
N LYS A 21 5.89 21.27 3.36
CA LYS A 21 6.51 22.21 4.28
C LYS A 21 6.46 21.63 5.68
N TYR A 22 7.62 21.48 6.31
CA TYR A 22 7.73 21.03 7.70
C TYR A 22 7.55 22.20 8.66
N GLU A 23 8.39 23.23 8.54
CA GLU A 23 8.30 24.44 9.36
C GLU A 23 9.03 25.62 8.70
N SER A 24 8.87 26.82 9.26
CA SER A 24 9.73 27.97 8.97
C SER A 24 10.69 28.20 10.12
N ILE A 25 11.99 28.33 9.83
CA ILE A 25 13.05 28.54 10.83
C ILE A 25 13.74 29.90 10.64
N ILE A 26 14.38 30.41 11.69
CA ILE A 26 15.39 31.46 11.56
C ILE A 26 16.75 30.78 11.78
N SER A 27 17.63 30.88 10.80
CA SER A 27 18.92 30.20 10.83
C SER A 27 19.98 31.04 10.14
N PHE A 28 21.24 30.74 10.42
CA PHE A 28 22.35 31.34 9.69
C PHE A 28 22.45 30.74 8.29
N ASP A 29 22.58 31.60 7.28
CA ASP A 29 22.62 31.21 5.86
C ASP A 29 23.64 30.09 5.56
N ASN A 30 24.72 30.01 6.35
CA ASN A 30 25.83 29.07 6.14
C ASN A 30 25.61 27.68 6.79
N GLU A 31 24.67 27.55 7.73
CA GLU A 31 24.38 26.31 8.49
C GLU A 31 22.99 25.74 8.19
N THR A 32 22.14 26.49 7.48
CA THR A 32 20.73 26.16 7.28
C THR A 32 20.48 24.80 6.62
N ALA A 33 21.38 24.32 5.74
CA ALA A 33 21.26 22.98 5.15
C ALA A 33 21.36 21.87 6.21
N MET A 34 22.30 21.98 7.15
CA MET A 34 22.43 21.01 8.25
C MET A 34 21.25 21.09 9.21
N VAL A 35 20.75 22.29 9.49
CA VAL A 35 19.54 22.46 10.30
C VAL A 35 18.34 21.82 9.62
N ALA A 36 18.15 22.02 8.31
CA ALA A 36 17.09 21.36 7.56
C ALA A 36 17.21 19.83 7.59
N VAL A 37 18.44 19.29 7.45
CA VAL A 37 18.70 17.85 7.58
C VAL A 37 18.25 17.34 8.94
N ASP A 38 18.63 18.02 10.03
CA ASP A 38 18.27 17.58 11.38
C ASP A 38 16.77 17.69 11.65
N LYS A 39 16.09 18.70 11.11
CA LYS A 39 14.63 18.83 11.17
C LYS A 39 13.92 17.71 10.40
N CYS A 40 14.32 17.43 9.16
CA CYS A 40 13.67 16.39 8.36
C CYS A 40 13.92 14.97 8.91
N LYS A 41 15.03 14.74 9.64
CA LYS A 41 15.25 13.47 10.36
C LYS A 41 14.19 13.19 11.42
N GLU A 42 13.54 14.19 12.00
CA GLU A 42 12.46 14.01 12.99
C GLU A 42 11.29 13.20 12.41
N ILE A 43 11.07 13.26 11.09
CA ILE A 43 10.05 12.50 10.36
C ILE A 43 10.65 11.38 9.48
N ASN A 44 11.86 10.90 9.81
CA ASN A 44 12.61 9.93 9.00
C ASN A 44 12.75 10.35 7.52
N GLY A 45 12.82 11.66 7.28
CA GLY A 45 12.87 12.24 5.95
C GLY A 45 14.18 12.96 5.66
N TYR A 46 14.25 13.51 4.45
CA TYR A 46 15.35 14.32 3.95
C TYR A 46 14.82 15.70 3.54
N PRO A 47 15.67 16.74 3.52
CA PRO A 47 15.30 18.02 2.90
C PRO A 47 15.09 17.88 1.40
N VAL A 48 14.82 19.00 0.72
CA VAL A 48 14.61 19.05 -0.74
C VAL A 48 15.77 18.37 -1.51
N ILE A 49 15.44 17.32 -2.25
CA ILE A 49 16.32 16.60 -3.19
C ILE A 49 15.69 16.66 -4.58
N ILE A 50 16.53 16.77 -5.61
CA ILE A 50 16.09 17.00 -6.99
C ILE A 50 16.93 16.14 -7.93
N HIS A 51 16.30 15.15 -8.56
CA HIS A 51 16.93 14.24 -9.53
C HIS A 51 16.45 14.44 -10.97
N ASP A 52 15.32 15.13 -11.16
CA ASP A 52 14.79 15.38 -12.48
C ASP A 52 14.01 16.70 -12.58
N ALA A 53 13.56 17.00 -13.80
CA ALA A 53 12.82 18.22 -14.09
C ALA A 53 11.41 18.23 -13.45
N GLU A 54 10.84 17.08 -13.10
CA GLU A 54 9.55 16.98 -12.43
C GLU A 54 9.70 17.38 -10.96
N ASP A 55 10.69 16.82 -10.26
CA ASP A 55 11.06 17.18 -8.89
C ASP A 55 11.34 18.68 -8.78
N TYR A 56 12.15 19.21 -9.70
CA TYR A 56 12.48 20.62 -9.74
C TYR A 56 11.23 21.50 -9.86
N LYS A 57 10.32 21.17 -10.78
CA LYS A 57 9.06 21.90 -10.97
C LYS A 57 8.14 21.81 -9.76
N TYR A 58 8.07 20.64 -9.11
CA TYR A 58 7.27 20.44 -7.91
C TYR A 58 7.74 21.35 -6.76
N TRP A 59 9.04 21.31 -6.45
CA TRP A 59 9.60 22.14 -5.39
C TRP A 59 9.51 23.64 -5.71
N MET A 60 9.67 24.02 -6.98
CA MET A 60 9.41 25.38 -7.43
C MET A 60 7.96 25.80 -7.23
N TYR A 61 6.99 24.91 -7.48
CA TYR A 61 5.56 25.21 -7.29
C TYR A 61 5.25 25.48 -5.82
N LEU A 62 5.74 24.63 -4.90
CA LEU A 62 5.57 24.85 -3.46
C LEU A 62 6.25 26.14 -2.97
N ASN A 63 7.41 26.48 -3.53
CA ASN A 63 8.15 27.71 -3.24
C ASN A 63 7.42 29.01 -3.72
N LYS A 64 6.32 28.92 -4.49
CA LYS A 64 5.54 30.11 -4.93
C LYS A 64 4.51 30.60 -3.89
N GLY A 65 4.14 29.78 -2.90
CA GLY A 65 2.98 30.01 -2.04
C GLY A 65 3.18 30.90 -0.80
N GLY A 66 4.41 31.34 -0.47
CA GLY A 66 4.68 32.04 0.78
C GLY A 66 5.82 33.04 0.68
N SER A 67 5.53 34.28 1.08
CA SER A 67 6.46 35.42 1.16
C SER A 67 7.73 35.18 1.99
N GLN A 68 8.80 35.91 1.64
CA GLN A 68 9.96 36.33 2.45
C GLN A 68 11.04 35.30 2.85
N TYR A 69 10.84 34.00 2.63
CA TYR A 69 11.79 32.97 3.05
C TYR A 69 12.29 32.13 1.88
N ALA A 70 13.60 31.83 1.85
CA ALA A 70 14.17 30.96 0.84
C ALA A 70 13.93 29.48 1.21
N THR A 71 13.78 28.62 0.21
CA THR A 71 13.63 27.17 0.42
C THR A 71 15.02 26.54 0.53
N VAL A 72 15.27 25.80 1.61
CA VAL A 72 16.58 25.15 1.82
C VAL A 72 16.71 23.91 0.92
N LEU A 73 17.82 23.79 0.20
CA LEU A 73 18.16 22.59 -0.56
C LEU A 73 18.98 21.64 0.32
N GLY A 74 18.72 20.33 0.20
CA GLY A 74 19.43 19.28 0.93
C GLY A 74 20.84 19.00 0.42
N LEU A 75 21.53 19.97 -0.18
CA LEU A 75 22.91 19.82 -0.65
C LEU A 75 23.88 19.91 0.51
N VAL A 76 24.67 18.86 0.71
CA VAL A 76 25.68 18.75 1.76
C VAL A 76 27.05 18.42 1.16
N CYS A 77 28.11 18.75 1.89
CA CYS A 77 29.49 18.50 1.46
C CYS A 77 29.94 17.11 1.93
N ASP A 78 30.22 16.19 1.00
CA ASP A 78 30.89 14.93 1.33
C ASP A 78 32.39 15.18 1.51
N THR A 79 32.87 15.04 2.74
CA THR A 79 34.27 15.30 3.09
C THR A 79 35.24 14.27 2.51
N ASN A 80 34.76 13.08 2.10
CA ASN A 80 35.60 12.06 1.51
C ASN A 80 35.86 12.33 0.03
N SER A 81 34.80 12.53 -0.76
CA SER A 81 34.94 12.82 -2.19
C SER A 81 35.21 14.30 -2.50
N LYS A 82 35.02 15.18 -1.51
CA LYS A 82 35.03 16.65 -1.63
C LYS A 82 34.01 17.19 -2.63
N LYS A 83 32.91 16.47 -2.85
CA LYS A 83 31.84 16.88 -3.76
C LYS A 83 30.56 17.23 -3.02
N TRP A 84 29.77 18.09 -3.64
CA TRP A 84 28.38 18.27 -3.24
C TRP A 84 27.60 17.00 -3.55
N ILE A 85 26.84 16.55 -2.56
CA ILE A 85 25.92 15.42 -2.64
C ILE A 85 24.59 15.84 -2.03
N TRP A 86 23.54 15.11 -2.34
CA TRP A 86 22.28 15.25 -1.63
C TRP A 86 22.36 14.61 -0.24
N ALA A 87 21.52 15.08 0.68
CA ALA A 87 21.50 14.64 2.07
C ALA A 87 21.17 13.14 2.27
N ASP A 88 20.60 12.48 1.26
CA ASP A 88 20.38 11.04 1.22
C ASP A 88 21.61 10.24 0.77
N GLY A 89 22.71 10.91 0.41
CA GLY A 89 23.93 10.31 -0.09
C GLY A 89 24.02 10.19 -1.61
N SER A 90 22.96 10.55 -2.34
CA SER A 90 22.94 10.48 -3.80
C SER A 90 23.78 11.59 -4.45
N ALA A 91 24.24 11.33 -5.67
CA ALA A 91 25.03 12.29 -6.42
C ALA A 91 24.16 13.43 -6.96
N VAL A 92 24.75 14.61 -7.15
CA VAL A 92 24.11 15.71 -7.88
C VAL A 92 24.10 15.37 -9.38
N ASP A 93 23.00 14.78 -9.83
CA ASP A 93 22.76 14.30 -11.19
C ASP A 93 21.83 15.22 -12.01
N PHE A 94 21.08 16.08 -11.33
CA PHE A 94 20.28 17.13 -11.95
C PHE A 94 20.82 18.52 -11.63
N LYS A 95 20.78 19.38 -12.64
CA LYS A 95 21.04 20.81 -12.51
C LYS A 95 19.97 21.60 -13.26
N PRO A 96 19.39 22.64 -12.65
CA PRO A 96 18.37 23.44 -13.31
C PRO A 96 18.93 24.06 -14.60
N PRO A 97 18.20 24.00 -15.72
CA PRO A 97 18.64 24.61 -16.98
C PRO A 97 18.77 26.12 -16.81
N GLN A 98 19.83 26.67 -17.41
CA GLN A 98 20.04 28.11 -17.41
C GLN A 98 19.15 28.76 -18.47
N ASP A 99 18.32 29.71 -18.06
CA ASP A 99 17.43 30.47 -18.96
C ASP A 99 17.52 31.97 -18.65
N GLN A 100 17.06 32.81 -19.59
CA GLN A 100 17.08 34.26 -19.51
C GLN A 100 16.24 34.82 -18.34
N ASP A 101 15.31 34.03 -17.80
CA ASP A 101 14.40 34.39 -16.70
C ASP A 101 14.94 34.07 -15.29
N TYR A 102 16.27 34.12 -15.08
CA TYR A 102 16.92 33.85 -13.80
C TYR A 102 16.72 32.43 -13.25
N MET A 103 16.55 31.44 -14.13
CA MET A 103 16.62 30.01 -13.80
C MET A 103 18.06 29.51 -13.93
N GLY A 104 18.47 28.60 -13.05
CA GLY A 104 19.83 28.04 -13.08
C GLY A 104 20.38 27.77 -11.68
N TYR A 105 21.69 27.59 -11.59
CA TYR A 105 22.38 27.28 -10.35
C TYR A 105 23.66 28.09 -10.23
N ASN A 106 24.12 28.30 -9.00
CA ASN A 106 25.42 28.88 -8.74
C ASN A 106 26.52 27.92 -9.21
N ILE A 107 27.38 28.39 -10.12
CA ILE A 107 28.45 27.60 -10.75
C ILE A 107 29.41 26.93 -9.76
N GLN A 108 29.52 27.44 -8.52
CA GLN A 108 30.34 26.83 -7.46
C GLN A 108 29.76 25.52 -6.91
N LEU A 109 28.63 25.05 -7.44
CA LEU A 109 28.15 23.69 -7.28
C LEU A 109 29.07 22.68 -7.99
N ASP A 110 29.77 23.11 -9.05
CA ASP A 110 30.69 22.28 -9.84
C ASP A 110 32.10 22.19 -9.25
N ASP A 111 32.40 23.03 -8.26
CA ASP A 111 33.69 23.08 -7.55
C ASP A 111 33.75 22.06 -6.40
N GLU A 112 34.95 21.92 -5.80
CA GLU A 112 35.09 21.20 -4.51
C GLU A 112 34.14 21.82 -3.46
N CYS A 113 33.43 20.96 -2.73
CA CYS A 113 32.48 21.43 -1.73
C CYS A 113 33.19 22.10 -0.55
N THR A 114 32.49 23.03 0.09
CA THR A 114 33.01 23.84 1.17
C THR A 114 32.16 23.62 2.41
N LEU A 115 32.79 23.28 3.54
CA LEU A 115 32.10 23.19 4.83
C LEU A 115 31.59 24.55 5.27
N GLY A 116 30.46 24.58 5.98
CA GLY A 116 29.82 25.84 6.40
C GLY A 116 29.29 26.63 5.21
N CYS A 117 28.71 25.94 4.23
CA CYS A 117 27.98 26.55 3.14
C CYS A 117 26.67 25.80 2.93
N SER A 118 25.61 26.52 2.59
CA SER A 118 24.31 25.93 2.25
C SER A 118 23.84 26.42 0.89
N PHE A 119 23.09 25.57 0.19
CA PHE A 119 22.37 25.97 -1.00
C PHE A 119 20.90 26.18 -0.70
N VAL A 120 20.32 27.20 -1.30
CA VAL A 120 18.89 27.49 -1.17
C VAL A 120 18.30 27.82 -2.54
N MET A 121 17.03 27.48 -2.73
CA MET A 121 16.26 27.85 -3.90
C MET A 121 15.54 29.17 -3.62
N TYR A 122 15.84 30.18 -4.45
CA TYR A 122 15.33 31.54 -4.25
C TYR A 122 13.81 31.64 -4.36
N GLY A 123 13.18 32.19 -3.32
CA GLY A 123 11.72 32.34 -3.19
C GLY A 123 11.20 33.57 -3.95
N ALA A 124 10.88 33.37 -5.22
CA ALA A 124 10.08 34.29 -6.05
C ALA A 124 9.53 33.60 -7.31
N GLY A 125 9.45 32.27 -7.31
CA GLY A 125 9.10 31.48 -8.50
C GLY A 125 10.18 31.39 -9.58
N LEU A 126 11.39 31.92 -9.32
CA LEU A 126 12.54 31.92 -10.24
C LEU A 126 13.37 30.62 -10.19
N GLY A 127 13.34 29.89 -9.06
CA GLY A 127 13.95 28.55 -8.96
C GLY A 127 15.49 28.50 -8.96
N PHE A 128 16.18 29.64 -8.97
CA PHE A 128 17.65 29.68 -8.97
C PHE A 128 18.25 29.11 -7.67
N TRP A 129 19.31 28.30 -7.79
CA TRP A 129 20.02 27.74 -6.63
C TRP A 129 21.18 28.65 -6.23
N LEU A 130 21.07 29.27 -5.05
CA LEU A 130 22.07 30.18 -4.49
C LEU A 130 22.92 29.48 -3.42
N LYS A 131 24.23 29.72 -3.44
CA LYS A 131 25.19 29.26 -2.42
C LYS A 131 25.45 30.37 -1.41
N TYR A 132 25.36 30.06 -0.12
CA TYR A 132 25.70 30.97 0.97
C TYR A 132 26.78 30.36 1.87
N CYS A 133 27.84 31.13 2.15
CA CYS A 133 29.04 30.64 2.87
C CYS A 133 29.62 31.61 3.91
N THR A 134 29.32 32.91 3.82
CA THR A 134 30.14 33.94 4.51
C THR A 134 29.30 35.02 5.19
N THR A 135 29.78 35.45 6.37
CA THR A 135 29.12 36.30 7.39
C THR A 135 27.74 35.74 7.79
N PRO A 136 27.62 35.09 8.95
CA PRO A 136 26.36 34.54 9.43
C PRO A 136 25.32 35.66 9.53
N ARG A 137 24.42 35.72 8.55
CA ARG A 137 23.21 36.53 8.64
C ARG A 137 22.10 35.60 9.03
N ASN A 138 21.33 36.01 10.02
CA ASN A 138 20.09 35.34 10.34
C ASN A 138 19.07 35.76 9.30
N TYR A 139 18.56 34.77 8.58
CA TYR A 139 17.45 34.93 7.66
C TYR A 139 16.40 33.87 7.98
N GLY A 140 15.18 34.09 7.52
CA GLY A 140 14.15 33.08 7.67
C GLY A 140 14.14 32.14 6.47
N TYR A 141 13.92 30.87 6.76
CA TYR A 141 13.99 29.78 5.79
C TYR A 141 12.77 28.89 5.94
N ASP A 142 12.25 28.42 4.80
CA ASP A 142 11.25 27.37 4.80
C ASP A 142 11.94 26.02 4.64
N VAL A 143 11.76 25.17 5.64
CA VAL A 143 12.23 23.79 5.62
C VAL A 143 11.13 22.93 5.01
N TYR A 144 11.38 22.46 3.81
CA TYR A 144 10.57 21.44 3.15
C TYR A 144 11.27 20.09 3.31
N CYS A 145 10.47 19.07 3.60
CA CYS A 145 10.97 17.71 3.77
C CYS A 145 10.25 16.78 2.80
N GLN A 146 10.97 15.72 2.41
CA GLN A 146 10.43 14.54 1.76
C GLN A 146 10.65 13.34 2.67
N THR A 147 9.64 12.49 2.80
CA THR A 147 9.72 11.26 3.60
C THR A 147 8.97 10.15 2.90
N GLN A 148 9.49 8.94 2.98
CA GLN A 148 8.84 7.79 2.38
C GLN A 148 7.72 7.32 3.30
N LEU A 149 6.50 7.15 2.78
CA LEU A 149 5.50 6.36 3.48
C LEU A 149 6.06 4.96 3.64
N GLN A 150 6.28 4.58 4.89
CA GLN A 150 6.53 3.20 5.23
C GLN A 150 5.17 2.51 5.23
N GLN A 151 4.78 2.07 4.03
CA GLN A 151 3.76 1.03 3.87
C GLN A 151 4.10 -0.12 4.82
N PRO A 152 3.12 -0.73 5.51
CA PRO A 152 3.36 -2.00 6.17
C PRO A 152 3.95 -2.93 5.12
N VAL A 153 5.20 -3.33 5.32
CA VAL A 153 5.90 -4.17 4.35
C VAL A 153 5.05 -5.42 4.18
N ALA A 154 4.71 -5.78 2.94
CA ALA A 154 4.21 -7.11 2.59
C ALA A 154 5.32 -8.18 2.72
N GLY A 155 6.16 -8.04 3.75
CA GLY A 155 7.33 -8.83 4.10
C GLY A 155 7.14 -9.43 5.48
N GLY A 156 5.93 -9.95 5.72
CA GLY A 156 5.47 -10.56 6.95
C GLY A 156 4.06 -11.11 6.72
N CYS A 157 3.44 -11.65 7.76
CA CYS A 157 2.14 -12.30 7.64
C CYS A 157 0.93 -11.36 7.56
N ALA A 158 1.16 -10.04 7.45
CA ALA A 158 0.12 -9.01 7.59
C ALA A 158 -0.73 -9.26 8.86
N GLU A 159 -2.04 -9.49 8.73
CA GLU A 159 -2.95 -9.83 9.85
C GLU A 159 -2.90 -11.31 10.27
N PHE A 160 -2.24 -12.19 9.48
CA PHE A 160 -2.07 -13.60 9.84
C PHE A 160 -0.96 -13.73 10.89
N GLU A 161 -1.04 -14.75 11.73
CA GLU A 161 0.00 -15.10 12.68
C GLU A 161 1.21 -15.70 11.96
N ASN A 162 2.39 -15.28 12.40
CA ASN A 162 3.65 -15.64 11.76
C ASN A 162 4.25 -16.92 12.37
N ASP A 163 4.30 -17.99 11.58
CA ASP A 163 5.12 -19.15 11.90
C ASP A 163 6.52 -18.97 11.30
N VAL A 164 7.39 -18.31 12.09
CA VAL A 164 8.74 -17.93 11.67
C VAL A 164 9.59 -19.16 11.32
N GLU A 165 9.34 -20.30 11.97
CA GLU A 165 10.14 -21.52 11.75
C GLU A 165 9.84 -22.14 10.39
N ASP A 166 8.59 -22.10 9.95
CA ASP A 166 8.12 -22.78 8.73
C ASP A 166 8.02 -21.84 7.51
N GLY A 167 8.30 -20.53 7.68
CA GLY A 167 8.25 -19.59 6.56
C GLY A 167 6.82 -19.32 6.06
N ALA A 168 5.83 -19.57 6.93
CA ALA A 168 4.40 -19.54 6.60
C ALA A 168 3.61 -18.64 7.55
N CYS A 169 2.39 -18.32 7.13
CA CYS A 169 1.48 -17.41 7.80
C CYS A 169 0.14 -18.10 7.95
N TYR A 170 -0.42 -18.14 9.16
CA TYR A 170 -1.71 -18.79 9.43
C TYR A 170 -2.73 -17.84 10.04
N GLU A 171 -4.00 -18.03 9.70
CA GLU A 171 -5.13 -17.38 10.35
C GLU A 171 -6.25 -18.40 10.57
N VAL A 172 -6.98 -18.25 11.68
CA VAL A 172 -8.13 -19.10 11.97
C VAL A 172 -9.37 -18.24 12.13
N TYR A 173 -10.37 -18.51 11.30
CA TYR A 173 -11.70 -17.92 11.40
C TYR A 173 -12.60 -18.86 12.19
N ASP A 174 -13.05 -18.42 13.37
CA ASP A 174 -13.88 -19.19 14.29
C ASP A 174 -15.32 -19.36 13.78
N ALA A 175 -15.83 -18.38 13.03
CA ALA A 175 -17.09 -18.48 12.32
C ALA A 175 -17.10 -19.71 11.40
N ALA A 176 -17.99 -20.66 11.72
CA ALA A 176 -18.07 -21.91 10.99
C ALA A 176 -18.52 -21.69 9.54
N ALA A 177 -17.70 -22.11 8.58
CA ALA A 177 -18.11 -22.22 7.18
C ALA A 177 -19.23 -23.27 7.05
N ALA A 178 -20.15 -23.10 6.10
CA ALA A 178 -21.25 -24.05 5.92
C ALA A 178 -20.82 -25.37 5.27
N ASN A 179 -19.65 -25.38 4.60
CA ASN A 179 -19.02 -26.54 3.98
C ASN A 179 -17.54 -26.23 3.65
N TRP A 180 -16.81 -27.25 3.21
CA TRP A 180 -15.38 -27.15 2.88
C TRP A 180 -15.09 -26.20 1.70
N GLN A 181 -15.98 -26.11 0.71
CA GLN A 181 -15.81 -25.19 -0.43
C GLN A 181 -15.92 -23.73 0.01
N GLU A 182 -16.84 -23.42 0.94
CA GLU A 182 -16.94 -22.10 1.55
C GLU A 182 -15.72 -21.79 2.42
N ALA A 183 -15.17 -22.79 3.12
CA ALA A 183 -13.92 -22.64 3.87
C ALA A 183 -12.76 -22.26 2.94
N GLN A 184 -12.62 -22.94 1.81
CA GLN A 184 -11.64 -22.62 0.77
C GLN A 184 -11.85 -21.21 0.20
N ALA A 185 -13.10 -20.84 -0.12
CA ALA A 185 -13.43 -19.50 -0.60
C ALA A 185 -13.12 -18.41 0.45
N THR A 186 -13.26 -18.72 1.73
CA THR A 186 -12.91 -17.83 2.84
C THR A 186 -11.41 -17.55 2.84
N CYS A 187 -10.56 -18.57 2.72
CA CYS A 187 -9.11 -18.35 2.63
C CYS A 187 -8.72 -17.59 1.35
N HIS A 188 -9.32 -17.94 0.20
CA HIS A 188 -9.07 -17.27 -1.08
C HIS A 188 -9.41 -15.78 -1.04
N LYS A 189 -10.44 -15.37 -0.30
CA LYS A 189 -10.80 -13.95 -0.09
C LYS A 189 -9.63 -13.14 0.50
N PHE A 190 -8.74 -13.78 1.25
CA PHE A 190 -7.58 -13.15 1.89
C PHE A 190 -6.25 -13.49 1.19
N GLY A 191 -6.31 -14.03 -0.03
CA GLY A 191 -5.12 -14.44 -0.78
C GLY A 191 -4.35 -15.55 -0.07
N ALA A 192 -5.06 -16.47 0.59
CA ALA A 192 -4.53 -17.62 1.29
C ALA A 192 -5.20 -18.90 0.79
N GLU A 193 -4.59 -20.05 1.04
CA GLU A 193 -5.18 -21.37 0.82
C GLU A 193 -5.70 -21.94 2.14
N LEU A 194 -6.54 -22.99 2.11
CA LEU A 194 -6.79 -23.76 3.32
C LEU A 194 -5.46 -24.37 3.82
N ALA A 195 -5.29 -24.44 5.14
CA ALA A 195 -4.03 -24.83 5.75
C ALA A 195 -3.57 -26.23 5.31
N SER A 196 -2.41 -26.29 4.69
CA SER A 196 -1.54 -27.47 4.61
C SER A 196 -0.78 -27.65 5.92
N ILE A 197 -0.26 -28.86 6.17
CA ILE A 197 0.54 -29.18 7.36
C ILE A 197 1.67 -30.16 6.96
N HIS A 198 2.91 -29.75 7.21
CA HIS A 198 4.15 -30.41 6.81
C HIS A 198 5.04 -30.84 7.99
N SER A 199 4.69 -30.46 9.22
CA SER A 199 5.44 -30.87 10.40
C SER A 199 4.59 -30.99 11.66
N PHE A 200 5.12 -31.71 12.65
CA PHE A 200 4.52 -31.76 13.99
C PHE A 200 4.47 -30.38 14.65
N LYS A 201 5.45 -29.51 14.38
CA LYS A 201 5.50 -28.16 14.95
C LYS A 201 4.40 -27.29 14.35
N GLU A 202 4.28 -27.29 13.03
CA GLU A 202 3.23 -26.61 12.28
C GLU A 202 1.83 -27.06 12.71
N ASN A 203 1.62 -28.37 12.84
CA ASN A 203 0.37 -28.95 13.34
C ASN A 203 -0.01 -28.37 14.72
N ASN A 204 0.97 -28.31 15.64
CA ASN A 204 0.75 -27.74 16.97
C ASN A 204 0.57 -26.22 16.95
N PHE A 205 1.21 -25.52 16.01
CA PHE A 205 1.01 -24.10 15.81
C PHE A 205 -0.44 -23.82 15.41
N VAL A 206 -0.92 -24.44 14.33
CA VAL A 206 -2.30 -24.29 13.82
C VAL A 206 -3.33 -24.67 14.89
N ARG A 207 -3.11 -25.76 15.62
CA ARG A 207 -3.98 -26.16 16.72
C ARG A 207 -4.06 -25.10 17.82
N ARG A 208 -2.92 -24.58 18.29
CA ARG A 208 -2.89 -23.55 19.34
C ARG A 208 -3.54 -22.26 18.88
N LEU A 209 -3.32 -21.89 17.62
CA LEU A 209 -3.97 -20.75 17.00
C LEU A 209 -5.49 -20.93 16.93
N ALA A 210 -5.97 -22.11 16.54
CA ALA A 210 -7.40 -22.37 16.51
C ALA A 210 -8.05 -22.21 17.89
N LEU A 211 -7.42 -22.73 18.94
CA LEU A 211 -7.89 -22.57 20.32
C LEU A 211 -7.86 -21.10 20.77
N SER A 212 -6.82 -20.33 20.43
CA SER A 212 -6.73 -18.91 20.81
C SER A 212 -7.78 -18.05 20.12
N LYS A 213 -8.21 -18.44 18.92
CA LYS A 213 -9.27 -17.78 18.13
C LYS A 213 -10.67 -18.30 18.47
N GLY A 214 -10.81 -19.29 19.35
CA GLY A 214 -12.11 -19.82 19.80
C GLY A 214 -12.67 -20.99 18.97
N ALA A 215 -11.94 -21.48 17.98
CA ALA A 215 -12.28 -22.63 17.16
C ALA A 215 -12.04 -23.95 17.91
N ASN A 216 -12.86 -24.24 18.92
CA ASN A 216 -12.68 -25.37 19.83
C ASN A 216 -13.24 -26.71 19.29
N ASN A 217 -14.09 -26.67 18.27
CA ASN A 217 -14.81 -27.84 17.74
C ASN A 217 -14.20 -28.40 16.45
N GLY A 218 -12.93 -28.10 16.19
CA GLY A 218 -12.21 -28.50 15.00
C GLY A 218 -12.19 -27.43 13.90
N VAL A 219 -11.20 -27.56 13.02
CA VAL A 219 -11.00 -26.69 11.86
C VAL A 219 -10.86 -27.51 10.59
N PHE A 220 -11.35 -26.99 9.48
CA PHE A 220 -11.05 -27.54 8.15
C PHE A 220 -9.57 -27.35 7.80
N LEU A 221 -8.99 -28.37 7.16
CA LEU A 221 -7.66 -28.33 6.54
C LEU A 221 -7.77 -28.44 5.00
N GLY A 222 -6.71 -28.04 4.30
CA GLY A 222 -6.66 -27.95 2.83
C GLY A 222 -6.46 -29.27 2.09
N ALA A 223 -6.78 -30.41 2.71
CA ALA A 223 -6.57 -31.72 2.10
C ALA A 223 -7.87 -32.29 1.52
N THR A 224 -7.80 -32.79 0.29
CA THR A 224 -8.89 -33.54 -0.35
C THR A 224 -8.34 -34.67 -1.23
N VAL A 225 -9.22 -35.55 -1.71
CA VAL A 225 -8.89 -36.60 -2.67
C VAL A 225 -9.31 -36.12 -4.07
N PRO A 226 -8.38 -35.80 -4.98
CA PRO A 226 -8.75 -35.34 -6.30
C PRO A 226 -9.31 -36.48 -7.19
N GLY A 227 -10.54 -36.30 -7.67
CA GLY A 227 -11.14 -37.13 -8.73
C GLY A 227 -11.33 -38.61 -8.37
N LYS A 228 -10.76 -39.52 -9.18
CA LYS A 228 -10.81 -40.99 -8.95
C LYS A 228 -9.55 -41.50 -8.22
N GLY A 229 -8.77 -40.60 -7.62
CA GLY A 229 -7.57 -40.95 -6.85
C GLY A 229 -7.89 -41.74 -5.57
N ARG A 230 -6.84 -42.23 -4.90
CA ARG A 230 -6.95 -42.90 -3.59
C ARG A 230 -6.17 -42.20 -2.46
N ASN A 231 -5.39 -41.17 -2.79
CA ASN A 231 -4.48 -40.51 -1.85
C ASN A 231 -4.92 -39.06 -1.65
N TYR A 232 -4.65 -38.53 -0.46
CA TYR A 232 -4.88 -37.12 -0.14
C TYR A 232 -3.79 -36.24 -0.74
N GLU A 233 -4.20 -35.07 -1.19
CA GLU A 233 -3.32 -34.01 -1.70
C GLU A 233 -3.72 -32.68 -1.06
N TRP A 234 -2.73 -31.81 -0.83
CA TRP A 234 -2.96 -30.45 -0.36
C TRP A 234 -3.40 -29.55 -1.53
N THR A 235 -4.39 -28.69 -1.30
CA THR A 235 -4.97 -27.83 -2.35
C THR A 235 -4.07 -26.67 -2.74
N ASP A 236 -3.09 -26.32 -1.91
CA ASP A 236 -2.03 -25.36 -2.22
C ASP A 236 -0.94 -25.93 -3.15
N GLY A 237 -1.03 -27.21 -3.51
CA GLY A 237 -0.08 -27.91 -4.39
C GLY A 237 1.23 -28.31 -3.71
N SER A 238 1.33 -28.18 -2.38
CA SER A 238 2.47 -28.65 -1.60
C SER A 238 2.52 -30.19 -1.52
N ASN A 239 3.68 -30.72 -1.15
CA ASN A 239 3.88 -32.17 -1.05
C ASN A 239 3.12 -32.75 0.14
N TRP A 240 2.58 -33.96 -0.01
CA TRP A 240 2.08 -34.75 1.11
C TRP A 240 3.24 -35.44 1.84
N ASP A 241 3.82 -34.81 2.85
CA ASP A 241 5.03 -35.24 3.55
C ASP A 241 4.87 -35.42 5.07
N TYR A 242 3.70 -35.11 5.60
CA TYR A 242 3.36 -35.29 7.01
C TYR A 242 1.91 -35.79 7.18
N ASP A 243 1.71 -36.71 8.13
CA ASP A 243 0.38 -37.19 8.51
C ASP A 243 0.21 -37.20 10.03
N ASN A 244 -0.98 -36.85 10.48
CA ASN A 244 -1.35 -36.88 11.89
C ASN A 244 -2.77 -37.45 12.09
N PHE A 245 -3.15 -38.44 11.27
CA PHE A 245 -4.47 -39.04 11.36
C PHE A 245 -4.68 -39.78 12.68
N TYR A 246 -5.92 -39.83 13.13
CA TYR A 246 -6.32 -40.79 14.15
C TYR A 246 -6.08 -42.23 13.69
N PRO A 247 -5.73 -43.16 14.60
CA PRO A 247 -5.73 -44.58 14.29
C PRO A 247 -7.08 -45.02 13.69
N GLY A 248 -7.05 -45.61 12.50
CA GLY A 248 -8.25 -46.01 11.76
C GLY A 248 -8.80 -44.95 10.81
N PHE A 249 -8.13 -43.81 10.66
CA PHE A 249 -8.39 -42.80 9.63
C PHE A 249 -7.22 -42.75 8.61
N PRO A 250 -7.48 -42.36 7.36
CA PRO A 250 -8.79 -42.08 6.78
C PRO A 250 -9.68 -43.35 6.70
N ASN A 251 -10.99 -43.16 6.86
CA ASN A 251 -11.98 -44.22 6.93
C ASN A 251 -13.01 -44.04 5.81
N THR A 252 -13.21 -45.10 5.01
CA THR A 252 -14.08 -45.10 3.83
C THR A 252 -15.57 -44.86 4.11
N LYS A 253 -15.97 -44.82 5.38
CA LYS A 253 -17.35 -44.52 5.82
C LYS A 253 -17.63 -43.02 5.94
N PHE A 254 -16.61 -42.16 5.90
CA PHE A 254 -16.75 -40.71 5.96
C PHE A 254 -16.42 -40.07 4.60
N GLY A 255 -16.62 -38.76 4.49
CA GLY A 255 -16.31 -38.01 3.27
C GLY A 255 -14.81 -37.80 3.06
N GLU A 256 -14.47 -36.99 2.06
CA GLU A 256 -13.11 -36.84 1.55
C GLU A 256 -12.41 -35.57 2.06
N CYS A 257 -13.04 -34.78 2.92
CA CYS A 257 -12.45 -33.55 3.45
C CYS A 257 -11.79 -33.80 4.81
N ILE A 258 -10.68 -33.13 5.09
CA ILE A 258 -9.95 -33.32 6.36
C ILE A 258 -10.29 -32.22 7.35
N ALA A 259 -10.46 -32.62 8.61
CA ALA A 259 -10.52 -31.71 9.74
C ALA A 259 -9.51 -32.09 10.82
N MET A 260 -8.92 -31.08 11.43
CA MET A 260 -8.15 -31.20 12.65
C MET A 260 -9.10 -31.15 13.85
N ASP A 261 -9.00 -32.14 14.75
CA ASP A 261 -9.62 -32.06 16.07
C ASP A 261 -8.78 -31.17 16.97
N THR A 262 -9.24 -29.93 17.16
CA THR A 262 -8.58 -28.94 18.01
C THR A 262 -8.67 -29.27 19.49
N SER A 263 -9.67 -30.08 19.90
CA SER A 263 -9.84 -30.52 21.29
C SER A 263 -8.80 -31.57 21.69
N SER A 264 -8.40 -32.41 20.74
CA SER A 264 -7.32 -33.40 20.91
C SER A 264 -5.99 -32.73 21.25
N PRO A 265 -5.27 -33.11 22.32
CA PRO A 265 -4.00 -32.48 22.70
C PRO A 265 -2.93 -32.47 21.59
N THR A 266 -2.99 -33.43 20.67
CA THR A 266 -2.04 -33.62 19.56
C THR A 266 -2.59 -33.12 18.22
N GLY A 267 -3.80 -32.55 18.18
CA GLY A 267 -4.38 -31.98 16.96
C GLY A 267 -4.55 -33.01 15.85
N GLN A 268 -4.99 -34.22 16.19
CA GLN A 268 -5.11 -35.33 15.23
C GLN A 268 -6.21 -35.07 14.20
N TRP A 269 -6.06 -35.68 13.03
CA TRP A 269 -6.93 -35.46 11.89
C TRP A 269 -7.90 -36.61 11.67
N MET A 270 -9.03 -36.28 11.06
CA MET A 270 -9.99 -37.26 10.56
C MET A 270 -10.59 -36.78 9.24
N ASN A 271 -10.91 -37.73 8.36
CA ASN A 271 -11.73 -37.42 7.19
C ASN A 271 -13.21 -37.33 7.58
N ILE A 272 -13.89 -36.32 7.05
CA ILE A 272 -15.25 -35.93 7.40
C ILE A 272 -16.05 -35.63 6.15
N ASN A 273 -17.37 -35.53 6.31
CA ASN A 273 -18.23 -35.06 5.24
C ASN A 273 -17.91 -33.59 4.91
N CYS A 274 -17.64 -33.30 3.64
CA CYS A 274 -17.33 -31.96 3.15
C CYS A 274 -18.46 -30.94 3.39
N THR A 275 -19.69 -31.39 3.68
CA THR A 275 -20.82 -30.53 4.04
C THR A 275 -20.93 -30.25 5.55
N ALA A 276 -19.94 -30.66 6.35
CA ALA A 276 -19.89 -30.32 7.77
C ALA A 276 -19.70 -28.80 7.96
N LYS A 277 -20.05 -28.32 9.15
CA LYS A 277 -19.83 -26.92 9.54
C LYS A 277 -18.70 -26.84 10.53
N LEU A 278 -17.58 -26.25 10.14
CA LEU A 278 -16.39 -26.09 10.97
C LEU A 278 -15.74 -24.74 10.74
N SER A 279 -14.98 -24.30 11.74
CA SER A 279 -14.08 -23.16 11.64
C SER A 279 -13.00 -23.41 10.57
N VAL A 280 -12.31 -22.36 10.14
CA VAL A 280 -11.46 -22.39 8.95
C VAL A 280 -10.02 -22.04 9.33
N ALA A 281 -9.06 -22.90 9.01
CA ALA A 281 -7.64 -22.59 9.10
C ALA A 281 -7.09 -22.28 7.70
N CYS A 282 -6.47 -21.11 7.54
CA CYS A 282 -5.89 -20.65 6.29
C CYS A 282 -4.36 -20.57 6.40
N THR A 283 -3.65 -20.80 5.30
CA THR A 283 -2.19 -20.63 5.20
C THR A 283 -1.78 -19.85 3.95
N ARG A 284 -0.65 -19.13 4.04
CA ARG A 284 0.06 -18.59 2.87
C ARG A 284 1.55 -18.48 3.17
N LYS A 285 2.37 -18.45 2.12
CA LYS A 285 3.83 -18.25 2.27
C LYS A 285 4.14 -16.84 2.77
N GLN A 286 5.17 -16.71 3.60
CA GLN A 286 5.73 -15.40 3.94
C GLN A 286 6.19 -14.68 2.66
N GLY A 287 5.86 -13.39 2.55
CA GLY A 287 6.16 -12.60 1.35
C GLY A 287 5.27 -12.90 0.13
N PHE A 288 4.17 -13.65 0.30
CA PHE A 288 3.17 -13.79 -0.74
C PHE A 288 2.46 -12.45 -0.98
N VAL A 289 2.92 -11.74 -2.01
CA VAL A 289 2.17 -10.64 -2.64
C VAL A 289 1.31 -11.30 -3.71
N ALA A 290 0.02 -11.54 -3.41
CA ALA A 290 -0.93 -11.91 -4.44
C ALA A 290 -0.82 -10.86 -5.56
N GLN A 291 -0.53 -11.27 -6.80
CA GLN A 291 -0.61 -10.34 -7.93
C GLN A 291 -2.04 -9.80 -7.92
N PRO A 292 -2.22 -8.49 -7.74
CA PRO A 292 -3.57 -7.97 -7.60
C PRO A 292 -4.36 -8.23 -8.87
N THR A 293 -5.49 -8.92 -8.78
CA THR A 293 -6.36 -9.15 -9.94
C THR A 293 -7.65 -8.37 -9.80
N CYS A 294 -8.07 -7.71 -10.87
CA CYS A 294 -9.42 -7.16 -10.98
C CYS A 294 -10.43 -8.30 -10.96
N THR A 295 -11.44 -8.23 -10.08
CA THR A 295 -12.44 -9.29 -9.94
C THR A 295 -13.71 -8.94 -10.71
N ASP A 296 -14.13 -9.83 -11.62
CA ASP A 296 -15.34 -9.66 -12.44
C ASP A 296 -16.64 -10.01 -11.69
N LYS A 297 -16.64 -9.95 -10.36
CA LYS A 297 -17.83 -10.29 -9.57
C LYS A 297 -18.84 -9.14 -9.57
N THR A 298 -20.12 -9.49 -9.48
CA THR A 298 -21.18 -8.52 -9.26
C THR A 298 -21.22 -8.14 -7.78
N TRP A 299 -21.24 -6.83 -7.49
CA TRP A 299 -21.23 -6.30 -6.12
C TRP A 299 -22.63 -6.00 -5.63
N LYS A 300 -22.89 -6.23 -4.34
CA LYS A 300 -24.17 -5.92 -3.68
C LYS A 300 -24.07 -4.65 -2.84
N GLU A 301 -25.20 -3.97 -2.68
CA GLU A 301 -25.27 -2.79 -1.82
C GLU A 301 -24.77 -3.08 -0.40
N GLY A 302 -23.99 -2.16 0.16
CA GLY A 302 -23.35 -2.30 1.47
C GLY A 302 -22.10 -3.17 1.52
N GLU A 303 -21.73 -3.86 0.43
CA GLU A 303 -20.45 -4.57 0.36
C GLU A 303 -19.27 -3.60 0.29
N THR A 304 -18.19 -3.94 0.98
CA THR A 304 -16.91 -3.24 0.87
C THR A 304 -16.18 -3.69 -0.40
N ILE A 305 -15.85 -2.72 -1.24
CA ILE A 305 -15.15 -2.88 -2.51
C ILE A 305 -13.79 -2.21 -2.37
N THR A 306 -12.72 -2.88 -2.80
CA THR A 306 -11.36 -2.35 -2.74
C THR A 306 -10.67 -2.42 -4.09
N SER A 307 -9.74 -1.49 -4.35
CA SER A 307 -8.81 -1.59 -5.48
C SER A 307 -8.00 -2.88 -5.40
N PRO A 308 -7.59 -3.49 -6.52
CA PRO A 308 -6.72 -4.65 -6.47
C PRO A 308 -5.43 -4.26 -5.77
N GLY A 309 -5.01 -5.04 -4.75
CA GLY A 309 -3.74 -4.84 -4.07
C GLY A 309 -3.85 -3.92 -2.86
N PHE A 310 -5.05 -3.41 -2.57
CA PHE A 310 -5.36 -2.76 -1.30
C PHE A 310 -5.06 -3.70 -0.11
N PRO A 311 -4.52 -3.21 1.01
CA PRO A 311 -4.09 -1.82 1.27
C PRO A 311 -2.61 -1.54 0.95
N PHE A 312 -1.91 -2.38 0.18
CA PHE A 312 -0.43 -2.35 0.13
C PHE A 312 0.16 -1.90 -1.21
N THR A 313 -0.42 -2.37 -2.32
CA THR A 313 0.15 -2.22 -3.66
C THR A 313 -0.96 -2.06 -4.69
N ALA A 314 -1.74 -0.98 -4.59
CA ALA A 314 -2.84 -0.71 -5.50
C ALA A 314 -2.40 -0.28 -6.92
N ASN A 315 -1.42 -0.97 -7.50
CA ASN A 315 -0.79 -0.64 -8.78
C ASN A 315 -1.48 -1.27 -10.00
N THR A 316 -2.55 -2.06 -9.80
CA THR A 316 -3.24 -2.75 -10.89
C THR A 316 -4.54 -2.04 -11.25
N PRO A 317 -4.73 -1.64 -12.53
CA PRO A 317 -5.95 -0.98 -12.97
C PRO A 317 -7.17 -1.90 -12.90
N CYS A 318 -8.34 -1.33 -12.61
CA CYS A 318 -9.58 -2.10 -12.52
C CYS A 318 -10.82 -1.22 -12.73
N ASP A 319 -11.83 -1.77 -13.38
CA ASP A 319 -13.13 -1.12 -13.59
C ASP A 319 -14.21 -1.86 -12.81
N TYR A 320 -15.06 -1.10 -12.12
CA TYR A 320 -16.19 -1.61 -11.36
C TYR A 320 -17.47 -1.02 -11.92
N VAL A 321 -18.49 -1.84 -12.12
CA VAL A 321 -19.82 -1.39 -12.53
C VAL A 321 -20.80 -1.67 -11.41
N LEU A 322 -21.26 -0.61 -10.76
CA LEU A 322 -22.20 -0.64 -9.65
C LEU A 322 -23.60 -0.36 -10.19
N THR A 323 -24.58 -1.18 -9.83
CA THR A 323 -25.96 -1.04 -10.32
C THR A 323 -26.94 -1.15 -9.16
N VAL A 324 -27.95 -0.29 -9.16
CA VAL A 324 -29.09 -0.31 -8.22
C VAL A 324 -30.41 -0.50 -8.98
N PRO A 325 -31.53 -0.80 -8.29
CA PRO A 325 -32.83 -0.95 -8.95
C PRO A 325 -33.22 0.25 -9.81
N GLN A 326 -34.03 0.02 -10.85
CA GLN A 326 -34.50 1.10 -11.73
C GLN A 326 -35.27 2.17 -10.94
N GLY A 327 -35.07 3.44 -11.31
CA GLY A 327 -35.67 4.59 -10.63
C GLY A 327 -34.90 5.07 -9.39
N LYS A 328 -33.82 4.39 -9.01
CA LYS A 328 -32.87 4.81 -7.96
C LYS A 328 -31.58 5.33 -8.55
N LYS A 329 -30.81 6.06 -7.73
CA LYS A 329 -29.46 6.53 -8.07
C LYS A 329 -28.42 5.81 -7.22
N VAL A 330 -27.21 5.67 -7.74
CA VAL A 330 -26.10 5.07 -7.00
C VAL A 330 -25.42 6.15 -6.18
N SER A 331 -25.23 5.92 -4.88
CA SER A 331 -24.37 6.72 -4.01
C SER A 331 -23.21 5.86 -3.54
N VAL A 332 -21.99 6.36 -3.66
CA VAL A 332 -20.75 5.73 -3.17
C VAL A 332 -20.15 6.56 -2.04
N GLU A 333 -19.57 5.87 -1.06
CA GLU A 333 -18.73 6.45 -0.01
C GLU A 333 -17.33 5.88 -0.16
N ILE A 334 -16.31 6.73 -0.25
CA ILE A 334 -14.95 6.39 -0.68
C ILE A 334 -13.92 6.87 0.34
N ASP A 335 -13.03 5.96 0.73
CA ASP A 335 -11.72 6.26 1.28
C ASP A 335 -10.66 6.01 0.19
N LEU A 336 -9.82 7.01 -0.08
CA LEU A 336 -8.81 6.95 -1.13
C LEU A 336 -7.45 7.36 -0.59
N GLU A 337 -6.41 6.63 -1.01
CA GLU A 337 -5.03 7.06 -0.93
C GLU A 337 -4.33 6.69 -2.24
N ALA A 338 -3.99 7.72 -3.02
CA ALA A 338 -3.46 7.60 -4.37
C ALA A 338 -2.31 8.61 -4.57
N ASN A 339 -1.33 8.30 -5.42
CA ASN A 339 -0.27 9.24 -5.72
C ASN A 339 -0.85 10.44 -6.49
N SER A 340 -0.79 11.65 -5.92
CA SER A 340 -1.47 12.85 -6.45
C SER A 340 -0.98 13.29 -7.83
N CYS A 341 0.24 12.90 -8.21
CA CYS A 341 0.82 13.13 -9.54
C CYS A 341 0.02 12.47 -10.67
N CYS A 342 -0.51 11.27 -10.41
CA CYS A 342 -0.60 10.31 -11.49
C CYS A 342 -1.57 9.14 -11.29
N ASP A 343 -1.93 8.79 -10.06
CA ASP A 343 -2.98 7.79 -9.82
C ASP A 343 -4.34 8.45 -9.78
N ASN A 344 -5.34 7.84 -10.42
CA ASN A 344 -6.68 8.41 -10.49
C ASN A 344 -7.76 7.37 -10.22
N LEU A 345 -8.76 7.76 -9.42
CA LEU A 345 -10.05 7.08 -9.31
C LEU A 345 -11.11 7.92 -10.00
N ILE A 346 -11.66 7.42 -11.10
CA ILE A 346 -12.62 8.16 -11.93
C ILE A 346 -14.02 7.56 -11.76
N LEU A 347 -14.98 8.42 -11.42
CA LEU A 347 -16.38 8.04 -11.25
C LEU A 347 -17.16 8.49 -12.47
N TYR A 348 -17.99 7.62 -13.05
CA TYR A 348 -18.85 7.90 -14.20
C TYR A 348 -20.32 7.66 -13.86
N ASP A 349 -21.19 8.54 -14.35
CA ASP A 349 -22.63 8.40 -14.28
C ASP A 349 -23.11 7.52 -15.46
N GLY A 350 -23.38 6.25 -15.17
CA GLY A 350 -23.72 5.22 -16.15
C GLY A 350 -22.57 4.26 -16.51
N PRO A 351 -22.83 3.24 -17.35
CA PRO A 351 -21.91 2.13 -17.62
C PRO A 351 -20.90 2.42 -18.75
N THR A 352 -20.51 3.68 -18.98
CA THR A 352 -19.93 4.19 -20.23
C THR A 352 -18.88 3.29 -20.91
N VAL A 353 -19.29 2.67 -22.04
CA VAL A 353 -18.47 2.47 -23.25
C VAL A 353 -19.38 2.70 -24.46
N THR A 354 -19.40 3.91 -25.02
CA THR A 354 -19.87 4.13 -26.41
C THR A 354 -18.64 4.20 -27.29
N GLY A 355 -18.59 3.36 -28.33
CA GLY A 355 -17.37 2.96 -29.06
C GLY A 355 -16.61 4.04 -29.85
N TRP A 356 -16.78 5.33 -29.55
CA TRP A 356 -16.09 6.44 -30.22
C TRP A 356 -15.89 7.63 -29.27
N GLY A 357 -14.98 7.50 -28.30
CA GLY A 357 -14.20 8.61 -27.74
C GLY A 357 -14.92 9.88 -27.25
N VAL A 358 -16.04 9.79 -26.53
CA VAL A 358 -16.61 10.96 -25.84
C VAL A 358 -16.66 10.73 -24.33
N ASP A 359 -15.64 11.23 -23.63
CA ASP A 359 -15.49 11.24 -22.16
C ASP A 359 -16.40 12.28 -21.48
N SER A 360 -17.72 12.18 -21.62
CA SER A 360 -18.62 13.29 -21.21
C SER A 360 -19.60 13.01 -20.07
N ASN A 361 -19.43 11.97 -19.25
CA ASN A 361 -20.29 11.79 -18.07
C ASN A 361 -19.54 11.33 -16.82
N TRP A 362 -18.32 11.83 -16.60
CA TRP A 362 -17.61 11.60 -15.35
C TRP A 362 -18.13 12.54 -14.25
N ILE A 363 -18.44 11.98 -13.08
CA ILE A 363 -18.91 12.68 -11.88
C ILE A 363 -17.75 13.38 -11.20
N SER A 364 -16.63 12.67 -11.04
CA SER A 364 -15.43 13.20 -10.41
C SER A 364 -14.19 12.39 -10.80
N LYS A 365 -13.04 13.06 -10.78
CA LYS A 365 -11.70 12.47 -10.96
C LYS A 365 -10.92 12.73 -9.67
N LEU A 366 -10.66 11.67 -8.92
CA LEU A 366 -10.15 11.72 -7.55
C LEU A 366 -8.69 11.26 -7.52
N THR A 367 -7.90 11.88 -6.66
CA THR A 367 -6.50 11.51 -6.39
C THR A 367 -6.11 11.96 -4.98
N GLY A 368 -4.87 11.71 -4.55
CA GLY A 368 -4.38 12.07 -3.23
C GLY A 368 -5.08 11.32 -2.10
N GLN A 369 -5.28 11.98 -0.97
CA GLN A 369 -5.92 11.38 0.20
C GLN A 369 -7.34 11.92 0.41
N LEU A 370 -8.32 11.02 0.44
CA LEU A 370 -9.72 11.32 0.75
C LEU A 370 -10.22 10.40 1.86
N ARG A 371 -11.07 10.92 2.74
CA ARG A 371 -11.70 10.17 3.83
C ARG A 371 -13.21 10.37 3.79
N ASN A 372 -13.98 9.27 3.79
CA ASN A 372 -15.45 9.27 3.80
C ASN A 372 -16.09 10.19 2.74
N ALA A 373 -15.49 10.28 1.55
CA ALA A 373 -15.96 11.17 0.50
C ALA A 373 -17.16 10.54 -0.22
N THR A 374 -18.28 11.26 -0.29
CA THR A 374 -19.53 10.74 -0.89
C THR A 374 -19.79 11.34 -2.26
N TYR A 375 -20.12 10.49 -3.23
CA TYR A 375 -20.50 10.88 -4.59
C TYR A 375 -21.73 10.12 -5.04
N ALA A 376 -22.55 10.70 -5.91
CA ALA A 376 -23.75 10.05 -6.42
C ALA A 376 -23.95 10.30 -7.92
N THR A 377 -24.62 9.36 -8.59
CA THR A 377 -25.07 9.57 -9.97
C THR A 377 -26.12 10.67 -10.02
N SER A 378 -26.15 11.42 -11.12
CA SER A 378 -27.14 12.47 -11.36
C SER A 378 -28.42 11.91 -11.98
N SER A 379 -28.32 10.88 -12.82
CA SER A 379 -29.45 10.37 -13.60
C SER A 379 -29.49 8.85 -13.75
N SER A 380 -28.35 8.16 -13.80
CA SER A 380 -28.32 6.72 -14.04
C SER A 380 -28.53 5.91 -12.76
N ASN A 381 -29.12 4.73 -12.89
CA ASN A 381 -29.15 3.70 -11.85
C ASN A 381 -27.88 2.84 -11.82
N SER A 382 -26.82 3.29 -12.49
CA SER A 382 -25.52 2.63 -12.50
C SER A 382 -24.38 3.64 -12.46
N MET A 383 -23.26 3.24 -11.85
CA MET A 383 -22.03 4.01 -11.75
C MET A 383 -20.86 3.13 -12.19
N ARG A 384 -20.05 3.59 -13.13
CA ARG A 384 -18.75 2.98 -13.40
C ARG A 384 -17.69 3.68 -12.56
N VAL A 385 -16.87 2.91 -11.86
CA VAL A 385 -15.74 3.37 -11.06
C VAL A 385 -14.47 2.80 -11.67
N SER A 386 -13.55 3.65 -12.10
CA SER A 386 -12.34 3.26 -12.84
C SER A 386 -11.10 3.62 -12.03
N TRP A 387 -10.36 2.62 -11.58
CA TRP A 387 -9.07 2.79 -10.93
C TRP A 387 -7.94 2.73 -11.97
N GLN A 388 -7.21 3.84 -12.09
CA GLN A 388 -6.18 4.07 -13.09
C GLN A 388 -4.87 4.48 -12.39
N PRO A 389 -4.13 3.51 -11.79
CA PRO A 389 -2.82 3.76 -11.22
C PRO A 389 -1.78 3.95 -12.34
N ASN A 390 -0.89 4.93 -12.18
CA ASN A 390 0.20 5.25 -13.11
C ASN A 390 1.50 5.66 -12.38
N GLY A 391 1.49 5.74 -11.04
CA GLY A 391 2.57 6.28 -10.22
C GLY A 391 3.51 5.29 -9.54
N GLY A 392 3.46 4.01 -9.90
CA GLY A 392 4.25 2.96 -9.25
C GLY A 392 3.65 2.44 -7.94
N VAL A 393 4.37 1.52 -7.30
CA VAL A 393 3.98 0.80 -6.06
C VAL A 393 3.90 1.75 -4.84
N ASN A 394 3.32 1.29 -3.73
CA ASN A 394 3.27 1.96 -2.41
C ASN A 394 2.12 2.94 -2.15
N VAL A 395 0.92 2.67 -2.66
CA VAL A 395 -0.31 3.36 -2.24
C VAL A 395 -1.39 2.39 -1.79
N ARG A 396 -2.20 2.81 -0.81
CA ARG A 396 -3.31 2.00 -0.29
C ARG A 396 -4.33 1.68 -1.38
N GLY A 397 -4.55 2.60 -2.31
CA GLY A 397 -5.63 2.57 -3.28
C GLY A 397 -6.94 3.02 -2.64
N PHE A 398 -8.07 2.42 -3.02
CA PHE A 398 -9.37 2.82 -2.51
C PHE A 398 -10.08 1.69 -1.78
N GLN A 399 -10.92 2.09 -0.82
CA GLN A 399 -12.00 1.30 -0.25
C GLN A 399 -13.29 2.09 -0.46
N MET A 400 -14.35 1.43 -0.92
CA MET A 400 -15.66 2.06 -1.08
C MET A 400 -16.81 1.14 -0.70
N THR A 401 -17.94 1.75 -0.38
CA THR A 401 -19.24 1.08 -0.31
C THR A 401 -20.24 1.83 -1.16
N PHE A 402 -21.32 1.17 -1.58
CA PHE A 402 -22.38 1.82 -2.36
C PHE A 402 -23.78 1.43 -1.90
N ARG A 403 -24.73 2.31 -2.17
CA ARG A 403 -26.16 2.12 -1.86
C ARG A 403 -27.06 2.82 -2.87
N ALA A 404 -28.30 2.37 -2.95
CA ALA A 404 -29.38 3.08 -3.63
C ALA A 404 -29.83 4.30 -2.81
N VAL A 405 -30.01 5.44 -3.49
CA VAL A 405 -30.66 6.64 -2.94
C VAL A 405 -31.91 6.98 -3.72
#